data_AF-A0A8T3R2Y3-F1
#
_entry.id   AF-A0A8T3R2Y3-F1
#
_cell.length_a   1.000
_cell.length_b   1.000
_cell.length_c   1.000
_cell.angle_alpha   90.00
_cell.angle_beta   90.00
_cell.angle_gamma   90.00
#
_symmetry.space_group_name_H-M   'P 1'
#
loop_
_entity.id
_entity.type
_entity.pdbx_description
1 polymer ?
#
loop_
_entity_poly.entity_id
_entity_poly.type
_entity_poly.pdbx_seq_one_letter_code
_entity_poly.pdbx_strand_id
1 'polypeptide(L)'
;MSHLHDLGVDVDTAALVDAATAVLDANWIGASTVPSRSLYPHQWSWDSAFIAVGRSWSDEVRARQELKTLFDAQWSNGMVPH
;
A
#
# COMPACT_ATOMS: atom_id res chain seq x y z
N MET A 1 15.16 30.76 24.22
CA MET A 1 15.66 29.42 24.56
C MET A 1 15.27 28.52 23.39
N SER A 2 16.04 28.50 22.29
CA SER A 2 17.26 27.68 22.12
C SER A 2 16.94 26.22 22.41
N HIS A 3 17.11 25.23 21.54
CA HIS A 3 17.72 25.08 20.22
C HIS A 3 17.15 23.75 19.68
N LEU A 4 16.87 23.63 18.38
CA LEU A 4 17.47 22.62 17.51
C LEU A 4 16.90 22.81 16.10
N HIS A 5 17.76 23.35 15.22
CA HIS A 5 17.62 23.23 13.78
C HIS A 5 17.87 21.74 13.47
N ASP A 6 16.79 20.97 13.34
CA ASP A 6 16.89 19.56 12.92
C ASP A 6 17.00 19.56 11.40
N LEU A 7 18.20 19.28 10.89
CA LEU A 7 18.54 18.88 9.53
C LEU A 7 17.61 19.34 8.38
N GLY A 8 17.48 20.66 8.15
CA GLY A 8 17.36 21.31 6.83
C GLY A 8 16.40 20.77 5.75
N VAL A 9 15.45 19.90 6.04
CA VAL A 9 14.44 19.42 5.10
C VAL A 9 13.08 19.80 5.66
N ASP A 10 12.53 20.91 5.17
CA ASP A 10 11.12 21.20 5.32
C ASP A 10 10.36 20.22 4.41
N VAL A 11 10.03 19.06 4.97
CA VAL A 11 9.29 18.02 4.27
C VAL A 11 7.83 18.43 4.23
N ASP A 12 7.36 18.84 3.05
CA ASP A 12 5.93 18.99 2.82
C ASP A 12 5.25 17.61 2.91
N THR A 13 4.64 17.37 4.06
CA THR A 13 3.96 16.10 4.36
C THR A 13 2.78 15.88 3.42
N ALA A 14 2.08 16.94 2.99
CA ALA A 14 0.96 16.82 2.05
C ALA A 14 1.48 16.34 0.69
N ALA A 15 2.57 16.95 0.20
CA ALA A 15 3.22 16.51 -1.04
C ALA A 15 3.69 15.05 -0.97
N LEU A 16 4.21 14.59 0.18
CA LEU A 16 4.57 13.18 0.37
C LEU A 16 3.37 12.24 0.34
N VAL A 17 2.26 12.62 0.97
CA VAL A 17 1.02 11.81 0.97
C VAL A 17 0.45 11.70 -0.44
N ASP A 18 0.44 12.79 -1.21
CA ASP A 18 -0.02 12.79 -2.60
C ASP A 18 0.86 11.89 -3.47
N ALA A 19 2.19 12.00 -3.32
CA ALA A 19 3.14 11.15 -4.04
C ALA A 19 2.98 9.66 -3.69
N ALA A 20 2.80 9.34 -2.40
CA ALA A 20 2.58 7.96 -1.95
C ALA A 20 1.26 7.39 -2.50
N THR A 21 0.17 8.18 -2.48
CA THR A 21 -1.12 7.79 -3.03
C THR A 21 -1.03 7.54 -4.54
N ALA A 22 -0.32 8.40 -5.26
CA ALA A 22 -0.08 8.24 -6.70
C ALA A 22 0.66 6.93 -7.01
N VAL A 23 1.63 6.50 -6.17
CA VAL A 23 2.30 5.20 -6.33
C VAL A 23 1.31 4.05 -6.16
N LEU A 24 0.46 4.08 -5.13
CA LEU A 24 -0.52 3.02 -4.89
C LEU A 24 -1.52 2.93 -6.05
N ASP A 25 -2.00 4.06 -6.57
CA ASP A 25 -2.94 4.11 -7.67
C ASP A 25 -2.30 3.70 -9.00
N ALA A 26 -1.06 4.11 -9.24
CA ALA A 26 -0.29 3.67 -10.37
C ALA A 26 -0.08 2.15 -10.33
N ASN A 27 -0.04 1.51 -9.16
CA ASN A 27 0.14 0.06 -9.03
C ASN A 27 -1.17 -0.75 -8.91
N TRP A 28 -2.33 -0.08 -8.86
CA TRP A 28 -3.63 -0.75 -8.85
C TRP A 28 -3.88 -1.45 -10.19
N ILE A 29 -4.33 -2.71 -10.13
CA ILE A 29 -4.65 -3.52 -11.31
C ILE A 29 -6.14 -3.85 -11.44
N GLY A 30 -7.00 -3.12 -10.72
CA GLY A 30 -8.46 -3.24 -10.79
C GLY A 30 -9.08 -4.03 -9.64
N ALA A 31 -8.32 -4.93 -9.01
CA ALA A 31 -8.78 -5.78 -7.91
C ALA A 31 -7.82 -5.81 -6.71
N SER A 32 -6.52 -5.64 -6.97
CA SER A 32 -5.45 -5.56 -5.98
C SER A 32 -4.35 -4.63 -6.48
N THR A 33 -3.31 -4.44 -5.68
CA THR A 33 -2.15 -3.60 -5.98
C THR A 33 -0.92 -4.48 -6.12
N VAL A 34 -0.19 -4.34 -7.23
CA VAL A 34 1.10 -5.05 -7.38
C VAL A 34 2.22 -4.27 -6.69
N PRO A 35 3.19 -4.91 -6.02
CA PRO A 35 4.28 -4.18 -5.38
C PRO A 35 5.14 -3.39 -6.37
N SER A 36 5.33 -3.96 -7.57
CA SER A 36 6.03 -3.30 -8.68
C SER A 36 5.55 -3.87 -10.01
N ARG A 37 5.13 -3.01 -10.93
CA ARG A 37 4.68 -3.44 -12.27
C ARG A 37 5.73 -4.22 -13.07
N SER A 38 7.02 -4.04 -12.78
CA SER A 38 8.11 -4.69 -13.53
C SER A 38 8.75 -5.86 -12.79
N LEU A 39 9.03 -5.71 -11.49
CA LEU A 39 9.76 -6.71 -10.71
C LEU A 39 8.83 -7.70 -9.99
N TYR A 40 7.64 -7.25 -9.57
CA TYR A 40 6.68 -8.05 -8.80
C TYR A 40 5.27 -7.86 -9.36
N PRO A 41 4.98 -8.38 -10.57
CA PRO A 41 3.75 -8.06 -11.32
C PRO A 41 2.52 -8.87 -10.85
N HIS A 42 2.52 -9.32 -9.60
CA HIS A 42 1.46 -10.13 -8.99
C HIS A 42 1.10 -9.57 -7.61
N GLN A 43 -0.08 -9.93 -7.12
CA GLN A 43 -0.47 -9.64 -5.74
C GLN A 43 0.39 -10.52 -4.82
N TRP A 44 1.14 -9.90 -3.92
CA TRP A 44 1.91 -10.59 -2.89
C TRP A 44 1.24 -10.44 -1.54
N SER A 45 1.20 -11.51 -0.76
CA SER A 45 0.41 -11.56 0.49
C SER A 45 0.85 -10.54 1.53
N TRP A 46 2.15 -10.48 1.83
CA TRP A 46 2.67 -9.55 2.83
C TRP A 46 2.53 -8.10 2.36
N ASP A 47 2.90 -7.82 1.11
CA ASP A 47 2.78 -6.50 0.50
C ASP A 47 1.32 -6.01 0.54
N SER A 48 0.36 -6.88 0.21
CA SER A 48 -1.08 -6.56 0.25
C SER A 48 -1.53 -6.12 1.64
N ALA A 49 -1.00 -6.74 2.71
CA ALA A 49 -1.34 -6.34 4.08
C ALA A 49 -0.89 -4.90 4.38
N PHE A 50 0.32 -4.53 3.99
CA PHE A 50 0.84 -3.17 4.20
C PHE A 50 0.20 -2.15 3.27
N ILE A 51 -0.09 -2.53 2.02
CA ILE A 51 -0.85 -1.70 1.08
C ILE A 51 -2.24 -1.39 1.64
N ALA A 52 -2.94 -2.38 2.20
CA ALA A 52 -4.25 -2.17 2.81
C ALA A 52 -4.18 -1.21 4.01
N VAL A 53 -3.14 -1.30 4.84
CA VAL A 53 -2.90 -0.33 5.94
C VAL A 53 -2.64 1.07 5.40
N GLY A 54 -1.87 1.22 4.32
CA GLY A 54 -1.65 2.53 3.70
C GLY A 54 -2.94 3.11 3.10
N ARG A 55 -3.68 2.28 2.35
CA ARG A 55 -4.94 2.67 1.71
C ARG A 55 -6.06 2.96 2.71
N SER A 56 -6.06 2.39 3.91
CA SER A 56 -7.15 2.64 4.87
C SER A 56 -7.29 4.12 5.28
N TRP A 57 -6.23 4.91 5.10
CA TRP A 57 -6.24 6.35 5.38
C TRP A 57 -6.83 7.20 4.25
N SER A 58 -6.82 6.71 3.00
CA SER A 58 -7.20 7.50 1.81
C SER A 58 -8.34 6.88 0.98
N ASP A 59 -8.48 5.56 0.98
CA ASP A 59 -9.51 4.81 0.24
C ASP A 59 -9.81 3.47 0.94
N GLU A 60 -10.72 3.50 1.92
CA GLU A 60 -11.14 2.32 2.69
C GLU A 60 -11.74 1.22 1.79
N VAL A 61 -12.42 1.60 0.70
CA VAL A 61 -13.07 0.65 -0.21
C VAL A 61 -12.02 -0.21 -0.91
N ARG A 62 -10.97 0.42 -1.47
CA ARG A 62 -9.86 -0.30 -2.08
C ARG A 62 -9.03 -1.06 -1.04
N ALA A 63 -8.84 -0.52 0.16
CA ALA A 63 -8.15 -1.22 1.24
C ALA A 63 -8.82 -2.55 1.60
N ARG A 64 -10.15 -2.55 1.73
CA ARG A 64 -10.93 -3.77 1.95
C ARG A 64 -10.89 -4.72 0.76
N GLN A 65 -10.98 -4.17 -0.46
CA GLN A 65 -10.93 -4.97 -1.67
C GLN A 65 -9.58 -5.71 -1.81
N GLU A 66 -8.46 -5.04 -1.48
CA GLU A 66 -7.11 -5.62 -1.46
C GLU A 66 -7.05 -6.89 -0.59
N LEU A 67 -7.58 -6.81 0.63
CA LEU A 67 -7.64 -7.95 1.54
C LEU A 67 -8.63 -9.02 1.05
N LYS A 68 -9.78 -8.60 0.49
CA LYS A 68 -10.77 -9.54 -0.03
C LYS A 68 -10.16 -10.40 -1.14
N THR A 69 -9.46 -9.83 -2.11
CA THR A 69 -8.85 -10.62 -3.19
C THR A 69 -7.75 -11.54 -2.69
N LEU A 70 -6.99 -11.11 -1.66
CA LEU A 70 -6.00 -11.95 -1.02
C LEU A 70 -6.64 -13.20 -0.38
N PHE A 71 -7.73 -13.01 0.37
CA PHE A 71 -8.44 -14.12 1.01
C PHE A 71 -9.32 -14.95 0.05
N ASP A 72 -9.76 -14.39 -1.09
CA ASP A 72 -10.40 -15.15 -2.15
C ASP A 72 -9.44 -16.23 -2.73
N ALA A 73 -8.13 -16.04 -2.60
CA ALA A 73 -7.09 -17.01 -2.99
C ALA A 73 -6.65 -17.95 -1.84
N GLN A 74 -7.28 -17.86 -0.66
CA GLN A 74 -6.98 -18.72 0.48
C GLN A 74 -7.31 -20.19 0.15
N TRP A 75 -6.39 -21.08 0.48
CA TRP A 75 -6.58 -22.52 0.26
C TRP A 75 -7.57 -23.11 1.26
N SER A 76 -8.13 -24.26 0.92
CA SER A 76 -9.11 -24.97 1.78
C SER A 76 -8.55 -25.40 3.15
N ASN A 77 -7.23 -25.48 3.29
CA ASN A 77 -6.55 -25.76 4.55
C ASN A 77 -6.27 -24.50 5.40
N GLY A 78 -6.74 -23.33 4.96
CA GLY A 78 -6.56 -22.05 5.65
C GLY A 78 -5.27 -21.30 5.30
N MET A 79 -4.39 -21.86 4.46
CA MET A 79 -3.18 -21.17 4.04
C MET A 79 -3.50 -20.03 3.07
N VAL A 80 -3.01 -18.82 3.37
CA VAL A 80 -2.96 -17.72 2.40
C VAL A 80 -1.61 -17.81 1.67
N PRO A 81 -1.58 -18.05 0.35
CA PRO A 81 -0.32 -18.19 -0.39
C PRO A 81 0.44 -16.86 -0.44
N HIS A 82 1.74 -16.93 -0.71
CA HIS A 82 2.60 -15.76 -0.87
C HIS A 82 2.36 -15.03 -2.20
#